data_AF-A0A5C8VCN9-F1
#
_entry.id   AF-A0A5C8VCN9-F1
#
_cell.length_a   1.000
_cell.length_b   1.000
_cell.length_c   1.000
_cell.angle_alpha   90.00
_cell.angle_beta   90.00
_cell.angle_gamma   90.00
#
_symmetry.space_group_name_H-M   'P 1'
#
loop_
_entity.id
_entity.type
_entity.pdbx_description
1 polymer ?
#
loop_
_entity_poly.entity_id
_entity_poly.type
_entity_poly.pdbx_seq_one_letter_code
_entity_poly.pdbx_strand_id
1 'polypeptide(L)'
;MRRLLKFLHTMGSAGLLGAMASLVVLLALAPAPAALPGYAAIRGAMGAVATWVFLPSLAATLLSGLLAMALNRAYLNAGWAWVKLATGVLMFEGGLVYVQGPMNREAERSARALAGLLDPAALAASLEGERGTLWVLLAVSAANVALGIWRPRILRIPQ
;
A
#
# COMPACT_ATOMS: atom_id res chain seq x y z
N MET A 1 7.22 11.49 -23.37
CA MET A 1 7.00 10.26 -22.57
C MET A 1 7.82 10.18 -21.27
N ARG A 2 9.15 10.25 -21.30
CA ARG A 2 10.02 10.06 -20.11
C ARG A 2 9.67 10.95 -18.89
N ARG A 3 9.38 12.24 -19.11
CA ARG A 3 9.02 13.18 -18.01
C ARG A 3 7.68 12.83 -17.36
N LEU A 4 6.68 12.46 -18.16
CA LEU A 4 5.36 12.03 -17.68
C LEU A 4 5.46 10.76 -16.82
N LEU A 5 6.17 9.73 -17.29
CA LEU A 5 6.37 8.50 -16.52
C LEU A 5 7.09 8.78 -15.19
N LYS A 6 8.11 9.64 -15.20
CA LYS A 6 8.79 10.06 -13.97
C LYS A 6 7.84 10.78 -13.02
N PHE A 7 7.03 11.69 -13.52
CA PHE A 7 6.03 12.41 -12.72
C PHE A 7 5.02 11.45 -12.10
N LEU A 8 4.38 10.60 -12.90
CA LEU A 8 3.39 9.61 -12.43
C LEU A 8 4.00 8.66 -11.40
N HIS A 9 5.22 8.17 -11.63
CA HIS A 9 5.88 7.28 -10.68
C HIS A 9 6.16 7.97 -9.36
N THR A 10 6.56 9.25 -9.39
CA THR A 10 6.89 10.02 -8.18
C THR A 10 5.63 10.36 -7.40
N MET A 11 4.59 10.85 -8.09
CA MET A 11 3.28 11.13 -7.48
C MET A 11 2.65 9.88 -6.90
N GLY A 12 2.66 8.77 -7.64
CA GLY A 12 2.18 7.48 -7.17
C GLY A 12 2.95 6.99 -5.95
N SER A 13 4.29 7.09 -5.96
CA SER A 13 5.10 6.64 -4.82
C SER A 13 4.82 7.47 -3.57
N ALA A 14 4.66 8.78 -3.72
CA ALA A 14 4.31 9.68 -2.62
C ALA A 14 2.91 9.38 -2.07
N GLY A 15 1.92 9.18 -2.94
CA GLY A 15 0.56 8.81 -2.54
C GLY A 15 0.50 7.43 -1.87
N LEU A 16 1.30 6.47 -2.33
CA LEU A 16 1.39 5.13 -1.75
C LEU A 16 1.95 5.17 -0.32
N LEU A 17 3.08 5.85 -0.12
CA LEU A 17 3.69 6.05 1.20
C LEU A 17 2.76 6.83 2.14
N GLY A 18 2.16 7.91 1.63
CA GLY A 18 1.24 8.75 2.40
C GLY A 18 -0.02 8.00 2.83
N ALA A 19 -0.61 7.19 1.95
CA ALA A 19 -1.76 6.34 2.28
C ALA A 19 -1.40 5.29 3.33
N MET A 20 -0.25 4.63 3.20
CA MET A 20 0.23 3.66 4.21
C MET A 20 0.47 4.29 5.57
N ALA A 21 1.14 5.44 5.62
CA ALA A 21 1.35 6.17 6.87
C ALA A 21 0.00 6.60 7.49
N SER A 22 -0.94 7.07 6.67
CA SER A 22 -2.29 7.43 7.13
C SER A 22 -3.04 6.24 7.70
N LEU A 23 -2.97 5.07 7.04
CA LEU A 23 -3.60 3.84 7.51
C LEU A 23 -3.00 3.34 8.83
N VAL A 24 -1.69 3.46 9.01
CA VAL A 24 -1.02 3.17 10.30
C VAL A 24 -1.57 4.07 11.41
N VAL A 25 -1.69 5.38 11.15
CA VAL A 25 -2.22 6.34 12.12
C VAL A 25 -3.68 6.05 12.44
N LEU A 26 -4.52 5.84 11.42
CA LEU A 26 -5.93 5.52 11.61
C LEU A 26 -6.11 4.21 12.39
N LEU A 27 -5.32 3.19 12.12
CA LEU A 27 -5.36 1.94 12.89
C LEU A 27 -4.94 2.15 14.35
N ALA A 28 -3.96 3.03 14.61
CA ALA A 28 -3.53 3.35 15.96
C ALA A 28 -4.60 4.14 16.75
N LEU A 29 -5.42 4.93 16.06
CA LEU A 29 -6.50 5.73 16.64
C LEU A 29 -7.85 5.02 16.66
N ALA A 30 -7.96 3.85 16.02
CA ALA A 30 -9.21 3.08 15.97
C ALA A 30 -9.62 2.69 17.41
N PRO A 31 -10.82 3.07 17.87
CA PRO A 31 -11.28 2.69 19.19
C PRO A 31 -11.59 1.19 19.25
N ALA A 32 -11.80 0.65 20.46
CA ALA A 32 -12.23 -0.73 20.60
C ALA A 32 -13.59 -0.96 19.90
N PRO A 33 -13.86 -2.16 19.34
CA PRO A 33 -15.14 -2.45 18.67
C PRO A 33 -16.38 -2.25 19.55
N ALA A 34 -16.21 -2.34 20.87
CA ALA A 34 -17.26 -2.03 21.85
C ALA A 34 -17.75 -0.57 21.75
N ALA A 35 -16.90 0.36 21.31
CA ALA A 35 -17.25 1.73 20.95
C ALA A 35 -17.66 1.81 19.47
N LEU A 36 -18.71 1.05 19.12
CA LEU A 36 -19.07 0.71 17.74
C LEU A 36 -19.20 1.90 16.77
N PRO A 37 -19.86 3.03 17.10
CA PRO A 37 -19.97 4.16 16.18
C PRO A 37 -18.59 4.75 15.80
N GLY A 38 -17.71 4.92 16.79
CA GLY A 38 -16.35 5.43 16.56
C GLY A 38 -15.49 4.43 15.78
N TYR A 39 -15.63 3.13 16.09
CA TYR A 39 -14.93 2.07 15.36
C TYR A 39 -15.33 2.05 13.89
N ALA A 40 -16.64 2.05 13.60
CA ALA A 40 -17.15 2.07 12.24
C ALA A 40 -16.71 3.32 11.45
N ALA A 41 -16.69 4.49 12.08
CA ALA A 41 -16.21 5.71 11.44
C ALA A 41 -14.73 5.61 11.02
N ILE A 42 -13.85 5.14 11.91
CA ILE A 42 -12.42 5.00 11.59
C ILE A 42 -12.19 3.91 10.55
N ARG A 43 -12.84 2.74 10.66
CA ARG A 43 -12.74 1.67 9.65
C ARG A 43 -13.25 2.14 8.28
N GLY A 44 -14.35 2.90 8.25
CA GLY A 44 -14.85 3.55 7.03
C GLY A 44 -13.81 4.48 6.40
N ALA A 45 -13.17 5.33 7.20
CA ALA A 45 -12.09 6.20 6.73
C ALA A 45 -10.89 5.41 6.17
N MET A 46 -10.51 4.31 6.84
CA MET A 46 -9.45 3.42 6.34
C MET A 46 -9.81 2.77 5.00
N GLY A 47 -11.04 2.26 4.85
CA GLY A 47 -11.54 1.74 3.58
C GLY A 47 -11.54 2.80 2.46
N ALA A 48 -11.89 4.04 2.79
CA ALA A 48 -11.84 5.15 1.85
C ALA A 48 -10.39 5.48 1.44
N VAL A 49 -9.44 5.56 2.37
CA VAL A 49 -8.02 5.78 2.06
C VAL A 49 -7.46 4.65 1.18
N ALA A 50 -7.80 3.40 1.50
CA ALA A 50 -7.40 2.25 0.70
C ALA A 50 -7.92 2.36 -0.74
N THR A 51 -9.21 2.62 -0.89
CA THR A 51 -9.88 2.66 -2.21
C THR A 51 -9.49 3.87 -3.05
N TRP A 52 -9.40 5.06 -2.45
CA TRP A 52 -9.28 6.31 -3.19
C TRP A 52 -7.87 6.89 -3.25
N VAL A 53 -6.98 6.47 -2.35
CA VAL A 53 -5.60 6.98 -2.33
C VAL A 53 -4.61 5.86 -2.60
N PHE A 54 -4.67 4.78 -1.82
CA PHE A 54 -3.71 3.68 -1.93
C PHE A 54 -3.79 2.98 -3.29
N LEU A 55 -4.96 2.51 -3.71
CA LEU A 55 -5.11 1.73 -4.93
C LEU A 55 -4.75 2.53 -6.20
N PRO A 56 -5.21 3.78 -6.40
CA PRO A 56 -4.79 4.59 -7.55
C PRO A 56 -3.29 4.89 -7.53
N SER A 57 -2.71 5.16 -6.36
CA SER A 57 -1.29 5.41 -6.19
C SER A 57 -0.44 4.19 -6.51
N LEU A 58 -0.89 3.00 -6.07
CA LEU A 58 -0.25 1.72 -6.38
C LEU A 58 -0.25 1.48 -7.89
N ALA A 59 -1.41 1.64 -8.55
CA ALA A 59 -1.54 1.49 -9.99
C ALA A 59 -0.65 2.49 -10.76
N ALA A 60 -0.69 3.77 -10.40
CA ALA A 60 0.13 4.80 -11.02
C ALA A 60 1.63 4.50 -10.88
N THR A 61 2.08 4.06 -9.70
CA THR A 61 3.48 3.71 -9.43
C THR A 61 3.93 2.50 -10.25
N LEU A 62 3.14 1.42 -10.23
CA LEU A 62 3.47 0.16 -10.89
C LEU A 62 3.51 0.33 -12.40
N LEU A 63 2.43 0.86 -13.00
CA LEU A 63 2.31 1.00 -14.44
C LEU A 63 3.39 1.93 -15.00
N SER A 64 3.63 3.08 -14.36
CA SER A 64 4.69 3.99 -14.80
C SER A 64 6.09 3.41 -14.61
N GLY A 65 6.32 2.62 -13.57
CA GLY A 65 7.58 1.94 -13.31
C GLY A 65 7.90 0.86 -14.35
N LEU A 66 6.93 -0.01 -14.64
CA LEU A 66 7.04 -1.06 -15.66
C LEU A 66 7.29 -0.46 -17.05
N LEU A 67 6.51 0.57 -17.43
CA LEU A 67 6.71 1.26 -18.70
C LEU A 67 8.07 1.96 -18.77
N ALA A 68 8.53 2.58 -17.67
CA ALA A 68 9.85 3.21 -17.65
C ALA A 68 10.99 2.20 -17.83
N MET A 69 10.85 0.99 -17.28
CA MET A 69 11.82 -0.09 -17.43
C MET A 69 11.79 -0.69 -18.84
N ALA A 70 10.60 -0.94 -19.40
CA ALA A 70 10.45 -1.46 -20.76
C ALA A 70 10.99 -0.51 -21.84
N LEU A 71 10.81 0.80 -21.64
CA LEU A 71 11.23 1.82 -22.62
C LEU A 71 12.70 2.24 -22.46
N ASN A 72 13.45 1.72 -21.48
CA ASN A 72 14.83 2.12 -21.24
C ASN A 72 15.74 0.95 -20.87
N ARG A 73 16.58 0.53 -21.84
CA ARG A 73 17.56 -0.55 -21.69
C ARG A 73 18.53 -0.36 -20.51
N ALA A 74 18.81 0.88 -20.11
CA ALA A 74 19.67 1.14 -18.96
C ALA A 74 19.09 0.58 -17.64
N TYR A 75 17.76 0.49 -17.52
CA TYR A 75 17.13 -0.13 -16.35
C TYR A 75 17.14 -1.65 -16.44
N LEU A 76 16.98 -2.23 -17.64
CA LEU A 76 17.05 -3.68 -17.84
C LEU A 76 18.43 -4.25 -17.47
N ASN A 77 19.49 -3.48 -17.71
CA ASN A 77 20.86 -3.90 -17.41
C ASN A 77 21.31 -3.54 -15.98
N ALA A 78 20.44 -2.93 -15.17
CA ALA A 78 20.77 -2.49 -13.82
C ALA A 78 20.13 -3.41 -12.78
N GLY A 79 20.95 -4.16 -12.04
CA GLY A 79 20.44 -5.12 -11.06
C GLY A 79 19.64 -4.52 -9.91
N TRP A 80 19.94 -3.28 -9.48
CA TRP A 80 19.10 -2.57 -8.50
C TRP A 80 17.67 -2.34 -8.99
N ALA A 81 17.47 -2.18 -10.31
CA ALA A 81 16.14 -1.98 -10.88
C ALA A 81 15.31 -3.27 -10.79
N TRP A 82 15.95 -4.43 -10.93
CA TRP A 82 15.30 -5.75 -10.74
C TRP A 82 14.95 -6.02 -9.27
N VAL A 83 15.84 -5.70 -8.33
CA VAL A 83 15.53 -5.81 -6.89
C VAL A 83 14.36 -4.89 -6.52
N LYS A 84 14.36 -3.66 -7.06
CA LYS A 84 13.26 -2.71 -6.89
C LYS A 84 11.96 -3.26 -7.50
N LEU A 85 12.02 -3.86 -8.69
CA LEU A 85 10.86 -4.48 -9.31
C LEU A 85 10.30 -5.62 -8.46
N ALA A 86 11.15 -6.54 -8.00
CA ALA A 86 10.73 -7.67 -7.17
C ALA A 86 10.06 -7.21 -5.87
N THR A 87 10.67 -6.26 -5.16
CA THR A 87 10.07 -5.65 -3.97
C THR A 87 8.81 -4.86 -4.28
N GLY A 88 8.71 -4.24 -5.47
CA GLY A 88 7.49 -3.60 -5.96
C GLY A 88 6.35 -4.58 -6.22
N VAL A 89 6.63 -5.78 -6.76
CA VAL A 89 5.65 -6.85 -6.95
C VAL A 89 5.14 -7.36 -5.59
N LEU A 90 6.05 -7.59 -4.64
CA LEU A 90 5.67 -7.95 -3.27
C LEU A 90 4.79 -6.88 -2.61
N MET A 91 5.10 -5.61 -2.81
CA MET A 91 4.28 -4.50 -2.33
C MET A 91 2.91 -4.46 -3.01
N PHE A 92 2.83 -4.79 -4.29
CA PHE A 92 1.56 -4.85 -5.03
C PHE A 92 0.67 -5.99 -4.53
N GLU A 93 1.19 -7.22 -4.48
CA GLU A 93 0.47 -8.38 -3.99
C GLU A 93 0.05 -8.16 -2.53
N GLY A 94 1.01 -7.80 -1.67
CA GLY A 94 0.74 -7.57 -0.26
C GLY A 94 -0.22 -6.40 -0.03
N GLY A 95 -0.14 -5.37 -0.86
CA GLY A 95 -1.06 -4.24 -0.87
C GLY A 95 -2.50 -4.63 -1.18
N LEU A 96 -2.72 -5.44 -2.21
CA LEU A 96 -4.07 -5.88 -2.57
C LEU A 96 -4.63 -6.90 -1.56
N VAL A 97 -3.83 -7.88 -1.18
CA VAL A 97 -4.27 -9.00 -0.33
C VAL A 97 -4.41 -8.58 1.12
N TYR A 98 -3.47 -7.82 1.67
CA TYR A 98 -3.40 -7.54 3.09
C TYR A 98 -3.74 -6.09 3.48
N VAL A 99 -3.89 -5.17 2.51
CA VAL A 99 -4.43 -3.83 2.77
C VAL A 99 -5.80 -3.66 2.13
N GLN A 100 -5.90 -3.66 0.80
CA GLN A 100 -7.14 -3.28 0.11
C GLN A 100 -8.33 -4.15 0.53
N GLY A 101 -8.17 -5.47 0.51
CA GLY A 101 -9.21 -6.42 0.89
C GLY A 101 -9.63 -6.27 2.37
N PRO A 102 -8.70 -6.37 3.34
CA PRO A 102 -9.02 -6.22 4.75
C PRO A 102 -9.64 -4.86 5.13
N MET A 103 -9.11 -3.74 4.61
CA MET A 103 -9.64 -2.41 4.91
C MET A 103 -11.10 -2.27 4.49
N ASN A 104 -11.43 -2.72 3.27
CA ASN A 104 -12.79 -2.63 2.75
C ASN A 104 -13.74 -3.60 3.46
N ARG A 105 -13.30 -4.84 3.74
CA ARG A 105 -14.14 -5.84 4.42
C ARG A 105 -14.50 -5.40 5.83
N GLU A 106 -13.55 -4.87 6.59
CA GLU A 106 -13.85 -4.41 7.95
C GLU A 106 -14.61 -3.08 7.96
N ALA A 107 -14.41 -2.20 6.99
CA ALA A 107 -15.27 -1.03 6.79
C ALA A 107 -16.73 -1.44 6.56
N GLU A 108 -16.98 -2.42 5.69
CA GLU A 108 -18.33 -2.93 5.42
C GLU A 108 -18.93 -3.65 6.64
N ARG A 109 -18.17 -4.53 7.30
CA ARG A 109 -18.63 -5.25 8.50
C ARG A 109 -18.98 -4.32 9.64
N SER A 110 -18.15 -3.32 9.91
CA SER A 110 -18.41 -2.34 10.97
C SER A 110 -19.61 -1.46 10.65
N ALA A 111 -19.82 -1.07 9.39
CA ALA A 111 -21.03 -0.38 8.96
C ALA A 111 -22.29 -1.25 9.12
N ARG A 112 -22.22 -2.54 8.75
CA ARG A 112 -23.32 -3.50 8.97
C ARG A 112 -23.63 -3.72 10.45
N ALA A 113 -22.61 -3.81 11.30
CA ALA A 113 -22.79 -3.93 12.74
C ALA A 113 -23.47 -2.69 13.32
N LEU A 114 -23.05 -1.49 12.88
CA LEU A 114 -23.68 -0.23 13.29
C LEU A 114 -25.16 -0.15 12.85
N ALA A 115 -25.50 -0.74 11.70
CA ALA A 115 -26.87 -0.87 11.22
C ALA A 115 -27.69 -1.98 11.91
N GLY A 116 -27.12 -2.70 12.89
CA GLY A 116 -27.78 -3.82 13.57
C GLY A 116 -27.89 -5.10 12.72
N LEU A 117 -27.17 -5.19 11.60
CA LEU A 117 -27.22 -6.30 10.64
C LEU A 117 -26.14 -7.36 10.88
N LEU A 118 -25.22 -7.11 11.82
CA LEU A 118 -24.10 -8.00 12.15
C LEU A 118 -23.78 -7.88 13.64
N ASP A 119 -23.48 -9.00 14.29
CA ASP A 119 -23.10 -9.02 15.70
C ASP A 119 -21.74 -8.31 15.90
N PRO A 120 -21.66 -7.23 16.71
CA PRO A 120 -20.40 -6.54 17.00
C PRO A 120 -19.30 -7.45 17.55
N ALA A 121 -19.64 -8.57 18.19
CA ALA A 121 -18.67 -9.56 18.66
C ALA A 121 -17.89 -10.27 17.53
N ALA A 122 -18.39 -10.22 16.29
CA ALA A 122 -17.71 -10.75 15.10
C ALA A 122 -16.67 -9.76 14.52
N LEU A 123 -16.56 -8.54 15.06
CA LEU A 123 -15.57 -7.55 14.64
C LEU A 123 -14.20 -7.80 15.29
N ALA A 124 -13.13 -7.35 14.64
CA ALA A 124 -11.78 -7.22 15.19
C ALA A 124 -10.99 -8.50 15.54
N ALA A 125 -11.28 -9.63 14.90
CA ALA A 125 -10.52 -10.87 15.09
C ALA A 125 -9.01 -10.78 14.69
N SER A 126 -8.50 -9.66 14.16
CA SER A 126 -7.11 -9.58 13.65
C SER A 126 -6.45 -8.19 13.63
N LEU A 127 -6.71 -7.30 14.60
CA LEU A 127 -6.10 -5.96 14.61
C LEU A 127 -4.56 -5.95 14.74
N GLU A 128 -3.99 -6.91 15.48
CA GLU A 128 -2.52 -7.01 15.64
C GLU A 128 -1.81 -7.43 14.36
N GLY A 129 -2.35 -8.43 13.65
CA GLY A 129 -1.81 -8.88 12.36
C GLY A 129 -1.85 -7.77 11.31
N GLU A 130 -2.96 -7.02 11.26
CA GLU A 130 -3.12 -5.88 10.36
C GLU A 130 -2.08 -4.77 10.63
N ARG A 131 -1.79 -4.50 11.91
CA ARG A 131 -0.77 -3.53 12.31
C ARG A 131 0.63 -3.94 11.83
N GLY A 132 1.00 -5.20 12.03
CA GLY A 132 2.28 -5.74 11.56
C GLY A 132 2.42 -5.62 10.04
N THR A 133 1.40 -6.02 9.30
CA THR A 133 1.35 -5.90 7.84
C THR A 133 1.56 -4.46 7.38
N LEU A 134 0.83 -3.48 7.93
CA LEU A 134 0.92 -2.09 7.50
C LEU A 134 2.34 -1.54 7.70
N TRP A 135 2.98 -1.83 8.84
CA TRP A 135 4.36 -1.41 9.09
C TRP A 135 5.37 -2.08 8.15
N VAL A 136 5.23 -3.38 7.92
CA VAL A 136 6.09 -4.12 6.98
C VAL A 136 5.97 -3.54 5.58
N LEU A 137 4.75 -3.34 5.08
CA LEU A 137 4.52 -2.78 3.75
C LEU A 137 5.00 -1.32 3.64
N LEU A 138 4.83 -0.51 4.69
CA LEU A 138 5.39 0.84 4.74
C LEU A 138 6.93 0.82 4.66
N ALA A 139 7.59 -0.09 5.39
CA ALA A 139 9.03 -0.27 5.34
C ALA A 139 9.52 -0.74 3.97
N VAL A 140 8.84 -1.71 3.35
CA VAL A 140 9.13 -2.19 1.98
C VAL A 140 8.95 -1.06 0.95
N SER A 141 7.93 -0.22 1.12
CA SER A 141 7.71 0.94 0.25
C SER A 141 8.84 1.98 0.39
N ALA A 142 9.28 2.26 1.62
CA ALA A 142 10.44 3.13 1.86
C ALA A 142 11.74 2.55 1.26
N ALA A 143 11.96 1.23 1.40
CA ALA A 143 13.08 0.54 0.77
C ALA A 143 13.04 0.63 -0.77
N ASN A 144 11.86 0.56 -1.37
CA ASN A 144 11.66 0.77 -2.81
C ASN A 144 12.07 2.17 -3.28
N VAL A 145 11.77 3.19 -2.48
CA VAL A 145 12.21 4.58 -2.74
C VAL A 145 13.73 4.69 -2.60
N ALA A 146 14.28 4.18 -1.51
CA ALA A 146 15.71 4.09 -1.24
C ALA A 146 16.51 3.50 -2.40
N LEU A 147 16.09 2.32 -2.91
CA LEU A 147 16.71 1.66 -4.06
C LEU A 147 16.71 2.56 -5.32
N GLY A 148 15.65 3.33 -5.53
CA GLY A 148 15.54 4.26 -6.65
C GLY A 148 16.43 5.50 -6.54
N ILE A 149 16.69 5.97 -5.31
CA ILE A 149 17.54 7.12 -5.02
C ILE A 149 19.01 6.73 -5.08
N TRP A 150 19.42 5.74 -4.29
CA TRP A 150 20.83 5.40 -4.12
C TRP A 150 21.39 4.53 -5.24
N ARG A 151 20.52 3.81 -5.97
CA ARG A 151 20.90 2.98 -7.13
C ARG A 151 22.16 2.14 -6.85
N PRO A 152 22.16 1.36 -5.75
CA PRO A 152 23.34 0.63 -5.33
C PRO A 152 23.80 -0.34 -6.44
N ARG A 153 25.10 -0.63 -6.50
CA ARG A 153 25.64 -1.61 -7.45
C ARG A 153 25.34 -3.03 -6.97
N ILE A 154 24.09 -3.44 -7.13
CA ILE A 154 23.58 -4.75 -6.78
C ILE A 154 23.40 -5.56 -8.07
N LEU A 155 23.96 -6.77 -8.10
CA LEU A 155 23.97 -7.72 -9.23
C LEU A 155 24.71 -7.20 -10.48
N ARG A 156 25.73 -7.94 -10.93
CA ARG A 156 26.30 -7.78 -12.28
C ARG A 156 25.46 -8.62 -13.24
N ILE A 157 24.64 -7.97 -14.06
CA ILE A 157 23.91 -8.65 -15.14
C ILE A 157 24.86 -8.74 -16.34
N PRO A 158 25.18 -9.94 -16.85
CA PRO A 158 25.97 -10.10 -18.07
C PRO A 158 25.29 -9.37 -19.24
N GLN A 159 26.07 -8.67 -20.06
CA GLN A 159 25.56 -7.91 -21.23
C GLN A 159 25.32 -8.81 -22.43
#